data_AF-A0A7C7PTB2-F1
#
_entry.id   AF-A0A7C7PTB2-F1
#
_cell.length_a   1.000
_cell.length_b   1.000
_cell.length_c   1.000
_cell.angle_alpha   90.00
_cell.angle_beta   90.00
_cell.angle_gamma   90.00
#
_symmetry.space_group_name_H-M   'P 1'
#
loop_
_entity.id
_entity.type
_entity.pdbx_description
1 polymer ?
#
loop_
_entity_poly.entity_id
_entity_poly.type
_entity_poly.pdbx_seq_one_letter_code
_entity_poly.pdbx_strand_id
1 'polypeptide(L)'
;SSGTTSKQVNNEQDVRFVGFLGTVGEGALALAAIIACTAGFATLGDWEGYYTAFASGGLPAFVQGGGRILAAGLGLPVALGETLLAVMAILFAATTMDTGVRLQRYIVQEAGTIYNIPALTGKGLSTAVAVGCCLALAFGAGGGGGTGGLVIWPLFGTTNQLLAALTLLVLSVFLLKQSRPSRYTFVPFLFLLTMTVWALLIQLKAFFENEQFFLLGLDLVILVTAIWVALESGSAYQKARKGESSA
;
A
#
# COMPACT_ATOMS: atom_id res chain seq x y z
N SER A 1 19.48 -9.47 10.30
CA SER A 1 19.38 -8.52 9.18
C SER A 1 18.06 -8.77 8.47
N SER A 2 17.03 -7.94 8.70
CA SER A 2 15.79 -7.99 7.92
C SER A 2 16.09 -7.46 6.53
N GLY A 3 15.72 -8.18 5.47
CA GLY A 3 15.97 -7.80 4.07
C GLY A 3 15.18 -6.58 3.57
N THR A 4 14.73 -5.73 4.47
CA THR A 4 14.03 -4.45 4.28
C THR A 4 14.60 -3.53 5.36
N THR A 5 14.93 -2.29 5.00
CA THR A 5 15.77 -1.29 5.72
C THR A 5 16.01 -1.54 7.21
N SER A 6 17.28 -1.41 7.61
CA SER A 6 17.79 -1.66 8.96
C SER A 6 16.89 -1.06 10.05
N LYS A 7 16.71 -1.83 11.14
CA LYS A 7 16.31 -1.27 12.44
C LYS A 7 17.19 -0.07 12.76
N GLN A 8 16.59 0.95 13.38
CA GLN A 8 17.13 2.26 13.72
C GLN A 8 18.67 2.30 13.69
N VAL A 9 19.20 3.07 12.75
CA VAL A 9 20.64 3.19 12.54
C VAL A 9 21.16 4.31 13.44
N ASN A 10 22.25 4.07 14.18
CA ASN A 10 22.79 5.03 15.14
C ASN A 10 23.42 6.27 14.47
N ASN A 11 23.89 6.13 13.23
CA ASN A 11 24.52 7.19 12.46
C ASN A 11 23.97 7.19 11.03
N GLU A 12 23.76 8.37 10.46
CA GLU A 12 23.35 8.56 9.06
C GLU A 12 24.33 7.91 8.08
N GLN A 13 25.62 7.89 8.39
CA GLN A 13 26.67 7.26 7.55
C GLN A 13 26.56 5.74 7.49
N ASP A 14 25.90 5.11 8.46
CA ASP A 14 25.70 3.65 8.51
C ASP A 14 24.44 3.23 7.70
N VAL A 15 23.67 4.20 7.18
CA VAL A 15 22.50 3.95 6.34
C VAL A 15 22.97 3.42 4.99
N ARG A 16 22.62 2.17 4.70
CA ARG A 16 22.83 1.60 3.36
C ARG A 16 22.01 2.39 2.35
N PHE A 17 22.60 2.63 1.18
CA PHE A 17 21.90 3.26 0.06
C PHE A 17 20.61 2.50 -0.27
N VAL A 18 19.47 3.08 0.06
CA VAL A 18 18.14 2.62 -0.38
C VAL A 18 17.87 3.34 -1.69
N GLY A 19 18.03 2.62 -2.80
CA GLY A 19 18.24 3.22 -4.10
C GLY A 19 17.05 4.01 -4.64
N PHE A 20 17.34 5.25 -5.04
CA PHE A 20 16.50 6.14 -5.86
C PHE A 20 16.00 5.47 -7.17
N LEU A 21 16.62 4.37 -7.59
CA LEU A 21 16.24 3.59 -8.78
C LEU A 21 15.00 2.69 -8.60
N GLY A 22 14.67 2.27 -7.37
CA GLY A 22 13.49 1.43 -7.12
C GLY A 22 12.20 2.17 -7.46
N THR A 23 12.07 3.40 -6.95
CA THR A 23 10.92 4.29 -7.21
C THR A 23 10.86 4.72 -8.68
N VAL A 24 12.01 4.94 -9.34
CA VAL A 24 12.06 5.24 -10.78
C VAL A 24 11.61 4.02 -11.61
N GLY A 25 12.01 2.80 -11.22
CA GLY A 25 11.55 1.57 -11.86
C GLY A 25 10.05 1.33 -11.69
N GLU A 26 9.50 1.54 -10.50
CA GLU A 26 8.06 1.50 -10.25
C GLU A 26 7.31 2.58 -11.04
N GLY A 27 7.87 3.79 -11.13
CA GLY A 27 7.33 4.88 -11.95
C GLY A 27 7.34 4.56 -13.44
N ALA A 28 8.40 3.93 -13.95
CA ALA A 28 8.49 3.48 -15.33
C ALA A 28 7.47 2.37 -15.64
N LEU A 29 7.27 1.43 -14.72
CA LEU A 29 6.23 0.40 -14.84
C LEU A 29 4.83 1.03 -14.83
N ALA A 30 4.57 2.01 -13.95
CA ALA A 30 3.31 2.73 -13.91
C ALA A 30 3.04 3.47 -15.24
N LEU A 31 4.04 4.13 -15.79
CA LEU A 31 3.94 4.79 -17.10
C LEU A 31 3.65 3.78 -18.22
N ALA A 32 4.39 2.66 -18.25
CA ALA A 32 4.16 1.60 -19.22
C ALA A 32 2.75 1.01 -19.11
N ALA A 33 2.23 0.85 -17.88
CA ALA A 33 0.87 0.40 -17.64
C ALA A 33 -0.19 1.38 -18.16
N ILE A 34 0.00 2.69 -17.93
CA ILE A 34 -0.88 3.73 -18.46
C ILE A 34 -0.88 3.68 -19.99
N ILE A 35 0.28 3.61 -20.62
CA ILE A 35 0.40 3.56 -22.09
C ILE A 35 -0.27 2.30 -22.64
N ALA A 36 -0.01 1.13 -22.05
CA ALA A 36 -0.64 -0.12 -22.48
C ALA A 36 -2.17 -0.08 -22.37
N CYS A 37 -2.71 0.47 -21.27
CA CYS A 37 -4.15 0.57 -21.03
C CYS A 37 -4.85 1.68 -21.84
N THR A 38 -4.11 2.62 -22.44
CA THR A 38 -4.70 3.75 -23.19
C THR A 38 -4.37 3.70 -24.67
N ALA A 39 -3.08 3.64 -25.01
CA ALA A 39 -2.59 3.64 -26.38
C ALA A 39 -2.41 2.23 -26.98
N GLY A 40 -2.69 1.17 -26.21
CA GLY A 40 -2.67 -0.22 -26.70
C GLY A 40 -3.87 -0.59 -27.58
N PHE A 41 -4.80 0.33 -27.80
CA PHE A 41 -5.98 0.16 -28.64
C PHE A 41 -5.77 0.87 -29.98
N ALA A 42 -6.15 0.23 -31.08
CA ALA A 42 -5.87 0.73 -32.43
C ALA A 42 -6.74 1.96 -32.77
N THR A 43 -7.98 2.00 -32.26
CA THR A 43 -8.91 3.10 -32.49
C THR A 43 -9.59 3.53 -31.20
N LEU A 44 -10.14 4.76 -31.19
CA LEU A 44 -10.97 5.25 -30.09
C LEU A 44 -12.20 4.34 -29.87
N GLY A 45 -12.81 3.83 -30.94
CA GLY A 45 -13.95 2.92 -30.85
C GLY A 45 -13.60 1.59 -30.16
N ASP A 46 -12.41 1.05 -30.39
CA ASP A 46 -11.94 -0.15 -29.68
C ASP A 46 -11.74 0.12 -28.19
N TRP A 47 -11.25 1.31 -27.86
CA TRP A 47 -11.08 1.74 -26.47
C TRP A 47 -12.43 1.93 -25.77
N GLU A 48 -13.38 2.63 -26.39
CA GLU A 48 -14.73 2.85 -25.85
C GLU A 48 -15.53 1.54 -25.73
N GLY A 49 -15.34 0.61 -26.68
CA GLY A 49 -15.93 -0.72 -26.62
C GLY A 49 -15.36 -1.58 -25.49
N TYR A 50 -14.12 -1.34 -25.07
CA TYR A 50 -13.48 -2.05 -23.98
C TYR A 50 -13.81 -1.43 -22.61
N TYR A 51 -13.75 -0.10 -22.51
CA TYR A 51 -13.98 0.66 -21.28
C TYR A 51 -15.43 1.15 -21.18
N THR A 52 -16.34 0.22 -20.92
CA THR A 52 -17.79 0.50 -20.88
C THR A 52 -18.27 1.09 -19.55
N ALA A 53 -17.50 0.97 -18.47
CA ALA A 53 -17.86 1.46 -17.14
C ALA A 53 -16.65 1.95 -16.34
N PHE A 54 -16.89 2.74 -15.29
CA PHE A 54 -15.85 3.11 -14.33
C PHE A 54 -15.28 1.85 -13.65
N ALA A 55 -13.96 1.75 -13.54
CA ALA A 55 -13.22 0.56 -13.09
C ALA A 55 -13.39 -0.70 -13.98
N SER A 56 -13.93 -0.55 -15.19
CA SER A 56 -13.77 -1.57 -16.23
C SER A 56 -12.35 -1.56 -16.75
N GLY A 57 -11.86 -2.72 -17.19
CA GLY A 57 -10.45 -2.90 -17.50
C GLY A 57 -9.56 -3.01 -16.27
N GLY A 58 -8.43 -3.69 -16.44
CA GLY A 58 -7.54 -4.06 -15.36
C GLY A 58 -6.36 -4.81 -15.93
N LEU A 59 -5.96 -5.92 -15.30
CA LEU A 59 -4.88 -6.75 -15.82
C LEU A 59 -5.09 -7.19 -17.29
N PRO A 60 -6.30 -7.59 -17.74
CA PRO A 60 -6.50 -7.95 -19.14
C PRO A 60 -6.26 -6.80 -20.12
N ALA A 61 -6.61 -5.56 -19.74
CA ALA A 61 -6.40 -4.38 -20.58
C ALA A 61 -4.91 -4.09 -20.77
N PHE A 62 -4.16 -4.18 -19.67
CA PHE A 62 -2.71 -4.05 -19.65
C PHE A 62 -2.04 -5.12 -20.53
N VAL A 63 -2.47 -6.37 -20.40
CA VAL A 63 -1.90 -7.50 -21.16
C VAL A 63 -2.20 -7.38 -22.65
N GLN A 64 -3.46 -7.17 -23.03
CA GLN A 64 -3.87 -7.09 -24.43
C GLN A 64 -3.31 -5.84 -25.12
N GLY A 65 -3.41 -4.68 -24.45
CA GLY A 65 -2.88 -3.42 -24.97
C GLY A 65 -1.36 -3.45 -25.09
N GLY A 66 -0.66 -3.97 -24.08
CA GLY A 66 0.78 -4.16 -24.12
C GLY A 66 1.22 -5.15 -25.20
N GLY A 67 0.49 -6.27 -25.34
CA GLY A 67 0.75 -7.27 -26.39
C GLY A 67 0.63 -6.70 -27.80
N ARG A 68 -0.38 -5.85 -28.05
CA ARG A 68 -0.54 -5.14 -29.34
C ARG A 68 0.57 -4.13 -29.59
N ILE A 69 1.00 -3.39 -28.57
CA ILE A 69 2.13 -2.46 -28.68
C ILE A 69 3.42 -3.22 -29.05
N LEU A 70 3.68 -4.34 -28.37
CA LEU A 70 4.85 -5.17 -28.69
C LEU A 70 4.78 -5.76 -30.09
N ALA A 71 3.58 -6.17 -30.53
CA ALA A 71 3.40 -6.68 -31.88
C ALA A 71 3.64 -5.60 -32.95
N ALA A 72 3.09 -4.40 -32.76
CA ALA A 72 3.25 -3.29 -33.69
C ALA A 72 4.68 -2.70 -33.68
N GLY A 73 5.31 -2.62 -32.51
CA GLY A 73 6.63 -2.00 -32.35
C GLY A 73 7.80 -2.93 -32.65
N LEU A 74 7.72 -4.20 -32.25
CA LEU A 74 8.81 -5.18 -32.36
C LEU A 74 8.52 -6.31 -33.36
N GLY A 75 7.34 -6.36 -33.96
CA GLY A 75 6.95 -7.43 -34.89
C GLY A 75 6.69 -8.78 -34.22
N LEU A 76 6.52 -8.80 -32.89
CA LEU A 76 6.25 -10.04 -32.15
C LEU A 76 4.83 -10.56 -32.43
N PRO A 77 4.59 -11.88 -32.43
CA PRO A 77 3.24 -12.41 -32.43
C PRO A 77 2.46 -11.89 -31.21
N VAL A 78 1.23 -11.43 -31.41
CA VAL A 78 0.40 -10.83 -30.33
C VAL A 78 0.28 -11.78 -29.13
N ALA A 79 0.03 -13.07 -29.36
CA ALA A 79 -0.06 -14.07 -28.31
C ALA A 79 1.23 -14.19 -27.47
N LEU A 80 2.40 -14.02 -28.11
CA LEU A 80 3.69 -14.02 -27.40
C LEU A 80 3.83 -12.76 -26.55
N GLY A 81 3.49 -11.59 -27.10
CA GLY A 81 3.49 -10.32 -26.38
C GLY A 81 2.57 -10.34 -25.16
N GLU A 82 1.32 -10.80 -25.33
CA GLU A 82 0.36 -10.97 -24.23
C GLU A 82 0.89 -11.92 -23.15
N THR A 83 1.47 -13.06 -23.55
CA THR A 83 2.05 -14.03 -22.60
C THR A 83 3.19 -13.40 -21.79
N LEU A 84 4.08 -12.64 -22.43
CA LEU A 84 5.19 -11.95 -21.74
C LEU A 84 4.68 -10.95 -20.71
N LEU A 85 3.68 -10.13 -21.08
CA LEU A 85 3.10 -9.13 -20.20
C LEU A 85 2.32 -9.75 -19.04
N ALA A 86 1.60 -10.85 -19.30
CA ALA A 86 0.89 -11.60 -18.27
C ALA A 86 1.88 -12.23 -17.27
N VAL A 87 2.93 -12.89 -17.75
CA VAL A 87 3.97 -13.46 -16.89
C VAL A 87 4.66 -12.37 -16.08
N MET A 88 4.98 -11.23 -16.68
CA MET A 88 5.57 -10.09 -15.97
C MET A 88 4.66 -9.63 -14.81
N ALA A 89 3.36 -9.45 -15.05
CA ALA A 89 2.42 -9.02 -14.03
C ALA A 89 2.25 -10.07 -12.90
N ILE A 90 2.21 -11.36 -13.26
CA ILE A 90 2.14 -12.47 -12.28
C ILE A 90 3.41 -12.51 -11.43
N LEU A 91 4.59 -12.41 -12.04
CA LEU A 91 5.87 -12.42 -11.32
C LEU A 91 6.04 -11.19 -10.42
N PHE A 92 5.57 -10.02 -10.87
CA PHE A 92 5.54 -8.81 -10.06
C PHE A 92 4.66 -9.00 -8.81
N ALA A 93 3.45 -9.54 -8.98
CA ALA A 93 2.56 -9.84 -7.87
C ALA A 93 3.17 -10.90 -6.92
N ALA A 94 3.76 -11.96 -7.46
CA ALA A 94 4.38 -13.04 -6.68
C ALA A 94 5.58 -12.54 -5.86
N THR A 95 6.44 -11.70 -6.43
CA THR A 95 7.61 -11.12 -5.74
C THR A 95 7.18 -10.17 -4.62
N THR A 96 6.13 -9.39 -4.87
CA THR A 96 5.51 -8.52 -3.87
C THR A 96 4.92 -9.34 -2.74
N MET A 97 4.23 -10.45 -3.05
CA MET A 97 3.64 -11.35 -2.06
C MET A 97 4.71 -12.03 -1.19
N ASP A 98 5.79 -12.55 -1.77
CA ASP A 98 6.90 -13.13 -1.00
C ASP A 98 7.47 -12.12 0.01
N THR A 99 7.68 -10.89 -0.43
CA THR A 99 8.16 -9.81 0.44
C THR A 99 7.13 -9.43 1.52
N GLY A 100 5.85 -9.35 1.15
CA GLY A 100 4.76 -9.03 2.07
C GLY A 100 4.59 -10.06 3.18
N VAL A 101 4.54 -11.35 2.83
CA VAL A 101 4.44 -12.45 3.81
C VAL A 101 5.66 -12.48 4.72
N ARG A 102 6.85 -12.22 4.17
CA ARG A 102 8.09 -12.13 4.95
C ARG A 102 8.04 -10.98 5.97
N LEU A 103 7.58 -9.80 5.56
CA LEU A 103 7.41 -8.64 6.44
C LEU A 103 6.37 -8.88 7.53
N GLN A 104 5.21 -9.45 7.17
CA GLN A 104 4.16 -9.77 8.11
C GLN A 104 4.63 -10.80 9.14
N ARG A 105 5.42 -11.80 8.73
CA ARG A 105 6.06 -12.72 9.65
C ARG A 105 6.98 -11.99 10.64
N TYR A 106 7.76 -11.00 10.20
CA TYR A 106 8.59 -10.22 11.12
C TYR A 106 7.74 -9.47 12.15
N ILE A 107 6.60 -8.90 11.75
CA ILE A 107 5.65 -8.27 12.68
C ILE A 107 5.14 -9.29 13.71
N VAL A 108 4.78 -10.51 13.28
CA VAL A 108 4.34 -11.58 14.19
C VAL A 108 5.45 -11.99 15.17
N GLN A 109 6.70 -12.09 14.69
CA GLN A 109 7.85 -12.43 15.53
C GLN A 109 8.16 -11.32 16.55
N GLU A 110 8.02 -10.06 16.15
CA GLU A 110 8.18 -8.91 17.03
C GLU A 110 7.09 -8.87 18.10
N ALA A 111 5.83 -9.11 17.74
CA ALA A 111 4.74 -9.27 18.70
C ALA A 111 5.04 -10.42 19.69
N GLY A 112 5.53 -11.55 19.19
CA GLY A 112 5.95 -12.69 20.03
C GLY A 112 7.06 -12.33 21.03
N THR A 113 7.97 -11.44 20.66
CA THR A 113 9.02 -10.95 21.57
C THR A 113 8.46 -9.95 22.59
N ILE A 114 7.65 -8.99 22.16
CA ILE A 114 7.06 -7.95 23.03
C ILE A 114 6.15 -8.58 24.11
N TYR A 115 5.32 -9.55 23.73
CA TYR A 115 4.38 -10.20 24.63
C TYR A 115 4.92 -11.47 25.29
N ASN A 116 6.22 -11.77 25.15
CA ASN A 116 6.87 -12.95 25.72
C ASN A 116 6.17 -14.27 25.35
N ILE A 117 5.85 -14.47 24.06
CA ILE A 117 5.25 -15.71 23.52
C ILE A 117 6.31 -16.43 22.67
N PRO A 118 7.07 -17.39 23.25
CA PRO A 118 8.22 -18.01 22.57
C PRO A 118 7.84 -18.73 21.28
N ALA A 119 6.64 -19.30 21.22
CA ALA A 119 6.13 -20.02 20.05
C ALA A 119 6.06 -19.15 18.79
N LEU A 120 5.76 -17.85 18.93
CA LEU A 120 5.63 -16.91 17.80
C LEU A 120 6.97 -16.34 17.32
N THR A 121 8.06 -16.55 18.07
CA THR A 121 9.41 -16.09 17.67
C THR A 121 10.05 -16.99 16.60
N GLY A 122 9.64 -18.27 16.52
CA GLY A 122 10.15 -19.24 15.57
C GLY A 122 9.67 -19.00 14.13
N LYS A 123 10.45 -19.44 13.13
CA LYS A 123 10.14 -19.22 11.70
C LYS A 123 8.86 -19.94 11.25
N GLY A 124 8.58 -21.13 11.77
CA GLY A 124 7.46 -21.97 11.30
C GLY A 124 6.10 -21.36 11.66
N LEU A 125 5.80 -21.28 12.95
CA LEU A 125 4.51 -20.79 13.44
C LEU A 125 4.23 -19.34 13.02
N SER A 126 5.24 -18.46 13.05
CA SER A 126 5.06 -17.07 12.60
C SER A 126 4.70 -16.97 11.11
N THR A 127 5.28 -17.82 10.25
CA THR A 127 4.92 -17.88 8.83
C THR A 127 3.51 -18.42 8.66
N ALA A 128 3.15 -19.49 9.39
CA ALA A 128 1.81 -20.07 9.34
C ALA A 128 0.74 -19.08 9.79
N VAL A 129 1.01 -18.29 10.83
CA VAL A 129 0.13 -17.20 11.28
C VAL A 129 0.05 -16.10 10.24
N ALA A 130 1.17 -15.64 9.68
CA ALA A 130 1.17 -14.61 8.64
C ALA A 130 0.34 -15.03 7.41
N VAL A 131 0.64 -16.21 6.84
CA VAL A 131 -0.11 -16.76 5.70
C VAL A 131 -1.57 -17.03 6.07
N GLY A 132 -1.83 -17.58 7.25
CA GLY A 132 -3.17 -17.87 7.75
C GLY A 132 -4.03 -16.61 7.86
N CYS A 133 -3.48 -15.51 8.40
CA CYS A 133 -4.16 -14.22 8.44
C CYS A 133 -4.44 -13.68 7.04
N CYS A 134 -3.49 -13.77 6.10
CA CYS A 134 -3.72 -13.36 4.71
C CYS A 134 -4.83 -14.17 4.03
N LEU A 135 -4.83 -15.50 4.20
CA LEU A 135 -5.86 -16.37 3.63
C LEU A 135 -7.23 -16.11 4.28
N ALA A 136 -7.27 -15.94 5.61
CA ALA A 136 -8.50 -15.63 6.33
C ALA A 136 -9.10 -14.29 5.86
N LEU A 137 -8.26 -13.29 5.60
CA LEU A 137 -8.71 -12.02 5.03
C LEU A 137 -9.19 -12.19 3.58
N ALA A 138 -8.38 -12.81 2.71
CA ALA A 138 -8.67 -12.95 1.29
C ALA A 138 -9.94 -13.78 1.01
N PHE A 139 -10.18 -14.85 1.77
CA PHE A 139 -11.33 -15.73 1.60
C PHE A 139 -12.50 -15.40 2.54
N GLY A 140 -12.22 -14.80 3.70
CA GLY A 140 -13.25 -14.36 4.65
C GLY A 140 -14.01 -13.12 4.22
N ALA A 141 -13.38 -12.21 3.46
CA ALA A 141 -14.03 -11.00 2.96
C ALA A 141 -14.80 -11.18 1.64
N GLY A 142 -14.49 -12.20 0.84
CA GLY A 142 -15.03 -12.38 -0.53
C GLY A 142 -15.91 -13.61 -0.76
N GLY A 143 -16.13 -14.43 0.28
CA GLY A 143 -16.78 -15.72 0.11
C GLY A 143 -16.03 -16.67 -0.83
N GLY A 144 -16.73 -17.66 -1.38
CA GLY A 144 -16.13 -18.74 -2.20
C GLY A 144 -15.55 -18.32 -3.56
N GLY A 145 -15.77 -17.07 -4.00
CA GLY A 145 -15.32 -16.58 -5.31
C GLY A 145 -13.91 -15.99 -5.35
N GLY A 146 -13.21 -15.90 -4.20
CA GLY A 146 -11.86 -15.34 -4.14
C GLY A 146 -11.78 -13.82 -4.43
N THR A 147 -12.92 -13.12 -4.40
CA THR A 147 -13.00 -11.67 -4.64
C THR A 147 -12.63 -10.82 -3.43
N GLY A 148 -12.24 -11.43 -2.30
CA GLY A 148 -12.04 -10.71 -1.04
C GLY A 148 -10.93 -9.66 -1.11
N GLY A 149 -9.97 -9.83 -2.02
CA GLY A 149 -8.98 -8.78 -2.31
C GLY A 149 -9.62 -7.47 -2.81
N LEU A 150 -10.68 -7.54 -3.63
CA LEU A 150 -11.41 -6.36 -4.11
C LEU A 150 -12.24 -5.73 -2.99
N VAL A 151 -12.74 -6.54 -2.05
CA VAL A 151 -13.54 -6.07 -0.90
C VAL A 151 -12.66 -5.37 0.13
N ILE A 152 -11.42 -5.83 0.34
CA ILE A 152 -10.45 -5.21 1.27
C ILE A 152 -9.77 -3.98 0.67
N TRP A 153 -9.81 -3.81 -0.66
CA TRP A 153 -9.12 -2.73 -1.37
C TRP A 153 -9.37 -1.32 -0.79
N PRO A 154 -10.61 -0.93 -0.40
CA PRO A 154 -10.85 0.38 0.21
C PRO A 154 -10.10 0.59 1.54
N LEU A 155 -9.97 -0.46 2.37
CA LEU A 155 -9.25 -0.43 3.64
C LEU A 155 -7.73 -0.35 3.45
N PHE A 156 -7.23 -0.97 2.38
CA PHE A 156 -5.83 -0.80 1.97
C PHE A 156 -5.54 0.66 1.62
N GLY A 157 -6.45 1.31 0.88
CA GLY A 157 -6.33 2.72 0.52
C GLY A 157 -6.22 3.64 1.74
N THR A 158 -7.13 3.51 2.72
CA THR A 158 -7.12 4.35 3.93
C THR A 158 -5.94 4.04 4.85
N THR A 159 -5.53 2.79 4.97
CA THR A 159 -4.33 2.42 5.75
C THR A 159 -3.06 3.03 5.16
N ASN A 160 -2.91 3.03 3.84
CA ASN A 160 -1.77 3.67 3.17
C ASN A 160 -1.75 5.19 3.37
N GLN A 161 -2.92 5.83 3.30
CA GLN A 161 -3.03 7.26 3.56
C GLN A 161 -2.66 7.59 5.01
N LEU A 162 -3.04 6.74 5.97
CA LEU A 162 -2.68 6.92 7.36
C LEU A 162 -1.16 6.78 7.59
N LEU A 163 -0.50 5.82 6.94
CA LEU A 163 0.97 5.67 6.99
C LEU A 163 1.68 6.89 6.36
N ALA A 164 1.15 7.40 5.25
CA ALA A 164 1.67 8.61 4.63
C ALA A 164 1.50 9.83 5.55
N ALA A 165 0.35 9.96 6.22
CA ALA A 165 0.11 11.00 7.21
C ALA A 165 1.09 10.91 8.39
N LEU A 166 1.30 9.72 8.94
CA LEU A 166 2.29 9.49 10.02
C LEU A 166 3.71 9.90 9.57
N THR A 167 4.09 9.55 8.33
CA THR A 167 5.40 9.92 7.78
C THR A 167 5.56 11.43 7.66
N LEU A 168 4.57 12.13 7.10
CA LEU A 168 4.59 13.58 6.98
C LEU A 168 4.59 14.28 8.34
N LEU A 169 3.92 13.71 9.34
CA LEU A 169 3.97 14.21 10.71
C LEU A 169 5.39 14.11 11.29
N VAL A 170 6.02 12.93 11.19
CA VAL A 170 7.39 12.72 11.66
C VAL A 170 8.35 13.70 10.97
N LEU A 171 8.24 13.87 9.65
CA LEU A 171 9.03 14.84 8.90
C LEU A 171 8.77 16.29 9.36
N SER A 172 7.51 16.64 9.65
CA SER A 172 7.14 17.97 10.15
C SER A 172 7.76 18.27 11.51
N VAL A 173 7.71 17.32 12.44
CA VAL A 173 8.33 17.43 13.77
C VAL A 173 9.86 17.51 13.64
N PHE A 174 10.45 16.69 12.77
CA PHE A 174 11.88 16.70 12.51
C PHE A 174 12.38 18.03 11.94
N LEU A 175 11.70 18.58 10.94
CA LEU A 175 12.01 19.90 10.39
C LEU A 175 11.85 21.01 11.43
N LEU A 176 10.80 20.93 12.24
CA LEU A 176 10.57 21.89 13.32
C LEU A 176 11.72 21.86 14.35
N LYS A 177 12.18 20.68 14.75
CA LYS A 177 13.34 20.52 15.66
C LYS A 177 14.65 21.06 15.06
N GLN A 178 14.80 21.00 13.74
CA GLN A 178 15.93 21.61 13.03
C GLN A 178 15.76 23.12 12.74
N SER A 179 14.70 23.76 13.27
CA SER A 179 14.38 25.16 12.99
C SER A 179 14.20 25.47 11.49
N ARG A 180 13.76 24.46 10.71
CA ARG A 180 13.43 24.59 9.29
C ARG A 180 11.92 24.76 9.09
N PRO A 181 11.47 25.37 7.98
CA PRO A 181 10.04 25.59 7.75
C PRO A 181 9.28 24.27 7.57
N SER A 182 8.58 23.83 8.62
CA SER A 182 7.75 22.61 8.64
C SER A 182 6.42 22.76 7.90
N ARG A 183 6.05 23.98 7.49
CA ARG A 183 4.78 24.26 6.77
C ARG A 183 4.59 23.40 5.52
N TYR A 184 5.68 23.08 4.83
CA TYR A 184 5.65 22.34 3.55
C TYR A 184 5.30 20.86 3.72
N THR A 185 5.54 20.29 4.90
CA THR A 185 5.17 18.91 5.22
C THR A 185 3.89 18.85 6.06
N PHE A 186 3.66 19.84 6.91
CA PHE A 186 2.53 19.87 7.84
C PHE A 186 1.20 20.20 7.15
N VAL A 187 1.19 21.09 6.16
CA VAL A 187 -0.04 21.41 5.40
C VAL A 187 -0.53 20.19 4.60
N PRO A 188 0.32 19.49 3.81
CA PRO A 188 -0.08 18.24 3.16
C PRO A 188 -0.52 17.15 4.15
N PHE A 189 0.13 17.07 5.32
CA PHE A 189 -0.29 16.17 6.40
C PHE A 189 -1.74 16.42 6.83
N LEU A 190 -2.09 17.66 7.15
CA LEU A 190 -3.45 18.02 7.60
C LEU A 190 -4.50 17.70 6.53
N PHE A 191 -4.18 18.00 5.26
CA PHE A 191 -5.06 17.68 4.15
C PHE A 191 -5.28 16.16 4.03
N LEU A 192 -4.19 15.38 4.00
CA LEU A 192 -4.27 13.93 3.88
C LEU A 192 -5.01 13.29 5.05
N LEU A 193 -4.73 13.71 6.28
CA LEU A 193 -5.40 13.21 7.47
C LEU A 193 -6.91 13.49 7.42
N THR A 194 -7.30 14.70 7.01
CA THR A 194 -8.71 15.08 6.86
C THR A 194 -9.41 14.21 5.82
N MET A 195 -8.79 14.03 4.65
CA MET A 195 -9.33 13.16 3.59
C MET A 195 -9.40 11.70 4.02
N THR A 196 -8.43 11.21 4.81
CA THR A 196 -8.41 9.85 5.33
C THR A 196 -9.57 9.61 6.28
N VAL A 197 -9.77 10.50 7.26
CA VAL A 197 -10.89 10.40 8.22
C VAL A 197 -12.23 10.49 7.49
N TRP A 198 -12.36 11.41 6.53
CA TRP A 198 -13.56 11.52 5.70
C TRP A 198 -13.85 10.23 4.93
N ALA A 199 -12.84 9.64 4.28
CA ALA A 199 -12.97 8.39 3.54
C ALA A 199 -13.36 7.21 4.46
N LEU A 200 -12.77 7.12 5.66
CA LEU A 200 -13.14 6.11 6.66
C LEU A 200 -14.59 6.24 7.10
N LEU A 201 -15.10 7.46 7.34
CA LEU A 201 -16.51 7.65 7.71
C LEU A 201 -17.48 7.21 6.60
N ILE A 202 -17.13 7.46 5.34
CA ILE A 202 -17.92 6.98 4.19
C ILE A 202 -17.87 5.45 4.13
N GLN A 203 -16.69 4.85 4.27
CA GLN A 203 -16.51 3.39 4.26
C GLN A 203 -17.27 2.73 5.42
N LEU A 204 -17.21 3.29 6.62
CA LEU A 204 -17.92 2.80 7.79
C LEU A 204 -19.43 2.67 7.53
N LYS A 205 -20.02 3.73 6.96
CA LYS A 205 -21.44 3.73 6.59
C LYS A 205 -21.73 2.67 5.52
N ALA A 206 -20.91 2.60 4.48
CA ALA A 206 -21.08 1.62 3.41
C ALA A 206 -20.97 0.18 3.93
N PHE A 207 -20.00 -0.14 4.78
CA PHE A 207 -19.86 -1.49 5.35
C PHE A 207 -21.00 -1.84 6.30
N PHE A 208 -21.58 -0.86 7.00
CA PHE A 208 -22.76 -1.07 7.83
C PHE A 208 -23.99 -1.39 6.97
N GLU A 209 -24.23 -0.61 5.92
CA GLU A 209 -25.38 -0.80 5.01
C GLU A 209 -25.29 -2.10 4.21
N ASN A 210 -24.09 -2.57 3.88
CA ASN A 210 -23.86 -3.83 3.17
C ASN A 210 -23.72 -5.06 4.09
N GLU A 211 -23.98 -4.92 5.40
CA GLU A 211 -23.87 -5.99 6.41
C GLU A 211 -22.49 -6.67 6.48
N GLN A 212 -21.43 -5.94 6.09
CA GLN A 212 -20.05 -6.43 6.06
C GLN A 212 -19.37 -6.23 7.43
N PHE A 213 -19.90 -6.86 8.47
CA PHE A 213 -19.50 -6.61 9.87
C PHE A 213 -18.00 -6.84 10.15
N PHE A 214 -17.37 -7.79 9.47
CA PHE A 214 -15.93 -8.03 9.62
C PHE A 214 -15.09 -6.85 9.12
N LEU A 215 -15.40 -6.33 7.93
CA LEU A 215 -14.72 -5.18 7.34
C LEU A 215 -15.04 -3.90 8.11
N LEU A 216 -16.28 -3.75 8.58
CA LEU A 216 -16.69 -2.66 9.47
C LEU A 216 -15.86 -2.63 10.76
N GLY A 217 -15.61 -3.79 11.37
CA GLY A 217 -14.77 -3.90 12.56
C GLY A 217 -13.33 -3.45 12.28
N LEU A 218 -12.76 -3.84 11.13
CA LEU A 218 -11.42 -3.43 10.74
C LEU A 218 -11.34 -1.93 10.42
N ASP A 219 -12.36 -1.38 9.75
CA ASP A 219 -12.50 0.05 9.48
C ASP A 219 -12.54 0.88 10.77
N LEU A 220 -13.31 0.45 11.77
CA LEU A 220 -13.37 1.08 13.08
C LEU A 220 -12.01 1.14 13.77
N VAL A 221 -11.23 0.04 13.70
CA VAL A 221 -9.86 0.03 14.26
C VAL A 221 -8.97 1.04 13.57
N ILE A 222 -9.05 1.15 12.23
CA ILE A 222 -8.29 2.14 11.46
C ILE A 222 -8.75 3.57 11.81
N LEU A 223 -10.06 3.81 11.95
CA LEU A 223 -10.62 5.10 12.32
C LEU A 223 -10.15 5.55 13.71
N VAL A 224 -10.18 4.67 14.70
CA VAL A 224 -9.65 4.95 16.03
C VAL A 224 -8.15 5.28 15.96
N THR A 225 -7.39 4.51 15.18
CA THR A 225 -5.95 4.77 14.98
C THR A 225 -5.71 6.11 14.28
N ALA A 226 -6.53 6.48 13.29
CA ALA A 226 -6.44 7.76 12.61
C ALA A 226 -6.73 8.94 13.53
N ILE A 227 -7.75 8.83 14.39
CA ILE A 227 -8.05 9.83 15.42
C ILE A 227 -6.90 9.92 16.42
N TRP A 228 -6.33 8.79 16.84
CA TRP A 228 -5.16 8.80 17.71
C TRP A 228 -3.99 9.54 17.05
N VAL A 229 -3.63 9.21 15.80
CA VAL A 229 -2.57 9.93 15.07
C VAL A 229 -2.87 11.43 14.97
N ALA A 230 -4.12 11.82 14.76
CA ALA A 230 -4.52 13.23 14.78
C ALA A 230 -4.22 13.90 16.12
N LEU A 231 -4.58 13.28 17.23
CA LEU A 231 -4.35 13.81 18.58
C LEU A 231 -2.85 13.86 18.93
N GLU A 232 -2.12 12.78 18.64
CA GLU A 232 -0.68 12.70 18.85
C GLU A 232 0.05 13.75 18.01
N SER A 233 -0.41 13.99 16.78
CA SER A 233 0.15 15.02 15.91
C SER A 233 0.03 16.43 16.50
N GLY A 234 -1.15 16.76 17.04
CA GLY A 234 -1.39 18.04 17.69
C GLY A 234 -0.50 18.22 18.92
N SER A 235 -0.42 17.18 19.74
CA SER A 235 0.43 17.14 20.94
C SER A 235 1.92 17.29 20.59
N ALA A 236 2.44 16.45 19.68
CA ALA A 236 3.85 16.44 19.29
C ALA A 236 4.26 17.76 18.63
N TYR A 237 3.42 18.32 17.76
CA TYR A 237 3.69 19.60 17.10
C TYR A 237 3.69 20.77 18.12
N GLN A 238 2.74 20.79 19.06
CA GLN A 238 2.70 21.82 20.10
C GLN A 238 3.90 21.74 21.05
N LYS A 239 4.28 20.55 21.50
CA LYS A 239 5.48 20.33 22.35
C LYS A 239 6.75 20.78 21.64
N ALA A 240 6.91 20.36 20.38
CA ALA A 240 8.07 20.73 19.58
C ALA A 240 8.10 22.25 19.28
N ARG A 241 6.95 22.92 19.12
CA ARG A 241 6.88 24.38 18.98
C ARG A 241 7.23 25.12 20.28
N LYS A 242 6.90 24.56 21.44
CA LYS A 242 7.20 25.14 22.76
C LYS A 242 8.65 24.91 23.21
N GLY A 243 9.44 24.13 22.46
CA GLY A 243 10.82 23.79 22.82
C GLY A 243 10.92 22.82 24.00
N GLU A 244 9.81 22.20 24.40
CA GLU A 244 9.80 21.17 25.43
C GLU A 244 10.32 19.87 24.81
N SER A 245 11.61 19.60 25.00
CA SER A 245 12.19 18.30 24.66
C SER A 245 11.51 17.25 25.56
N SER A 246 10.84 16.28 24.96
CA SER A 246 10.53 15.03 25.65
C SER A 246 11.86 14.46 26.16
N ALA A 247 12.00 14.39 27.47
CA ALA A 247 13.06 13.65 28.15
C ALA A 247 12.95 12.15 27.84
#